data_AF-A0A4Q3CY05-F1
#
_entry.id   AF-A0A4Q3CY05-F1
#
_cell.length_a   1.000
_cell.length_b   1.000
_cell.length_c   1.000
_cell.angle_alpha   90.00
_cell.angle_beta   90.00
_cell.angle_gamma   90.00
#
_symmetry.space_group_name_H-M   'P 1'
#
loop_
_entity.id
_entity.type
_entity.pdbx_description
1 polymer ?
#
loop_
_entity_poly.entity_id
_entity_poly.type
_entity_poly.pdbx_seq_one_letter_code
_entity_poly.pdbx_strand_id
1 'polypeptide(L)' 'MKSLKTVAAFCLGIILVALTFTACNKGWLGRGCFDKALYEAYKDKACTMDCPGVTGCDGKTYCNACIAATKGIRVK' A
#
# COMPACT_ATOMS: atom_id res chain seq x y z
N MET A 1 34.13 -28.29 26.97
CA MET A 1 34.33 -27.72 25.62
C MET A 1 33.20 -28.03 24.61
N LYS A 2 31.98 -28.43 25.06
CA LYS A 2 30.83 -28.69 24.16
C LYS A 2 29.89 -27.47 24.00
N SER A 3 30.06 -26.45 24.84
CA SER A 3 29.15 -25.29 24.94
C SER A 3 29.34 -24.23 23.84
N LEU A 4 30.57 -24.06 23.31
CA LEU A 4 30.86 -22.99 22.34
C LEU A 4 30.22 -23.24 20.96
N LYS A 5 30.13 -24.50 20.52
CA LYS A 5 29.51 -24.87 19.23
C LYS A 5 27.98 -24.71 19.27
N THR A 6 27.36 -25.00 20.41
CA THR A 6 25.91 -24.87 20.61
C THR A 6 25.47 -23.41 20.70
N VAL A 7 26.26 -22.56 21.37
CA VAL A 7 26.01 -21.11 21.43
C VAL A 7 26.14 -20.48 20.04
N ALA A 8 27.18 -20.83 19.28
CA ALA A 8 27.35 -20.33 17.91
C ALA A 8 26.20 -20.72 16.97
N ALA A 9 25.70 -21.96 17.05
CA ALA A 9 24.57 -22.42 16.25
C ALA A 9 23.26 -21.70 16.62
N PHE A 10 23.04 -21.42 17.91
CA PHE A 10 21.86 -20.70 18.38
C PHE A 10 21.88 -19.23 17.93
N CYS A 11 23.04 -18.58 18.00
CA CYS A 11 23.24 -17.21 17.50
C CYS A 11 23.02 -17.12 15.97
N LEU A 12 23.54 -18.09 15.20
CA LEU A 12 23.30 -18.18 13.75
C LEU A 12 21.81 -18.34 13.42
N GLY A 13 21.08 -19.16 14.18
CA GLY A 13 19.63 -19.32 14.04
C GLY A 13 18.84 -18.04 14.32
N ILE A 14 19.18 -17.33 15.40
CA ILE A 14 18.52 -16.05 15.76
C ILE A 14 18.80 -14.96 14.70
N ILE A 15 20.02 -14.91 14.17
CA ILE A 15 20.39 -13.97 13.10
C ILE A 15 19.59 -14.26 11.82
N LEU A 16 19.45 -15.53 11.43
CA LEU A 16 18.64 -15.92 10.27
C LEU A 16 17.17 -15.56 10.45
N VAL A 17 16.60 -15.78 11.64
CA VAL A 17 15.21 -15.42 11.93
C VAL A 17 15.02 -13.90 11.88
N ALA A 18 15.92 -13.10 12.46
CA ALA A 18 15.85 -11.64 12.44
C ALA A 18 15.90 -11.06 11.01
N LEU A 19 16.67 -11.67 10.10
CA LEU A 19 16.73 -11.26 8.68
C LEU A 19 15.42 -11.53 7.91
N THR A 20 14.58 -12.47 8.36
CA THR A 20 13.30 -12.76 7.69
C THR A 20 12.16 -11.81 8.11
N PHE A 21 12.23 -11.21 9.30
CA PHE A 21 11.18 -10.30 9.79
C PHE A 21 11.26 -8.89 9.19
N THR A 22 12.42 -8.46 8.69
CA THR A 22 12.59 -7.12 8.09
C THR A 22 12.14 -7.03 6.62
N ALA A 23 11.70 -8.13 6.01
CA ALA A 23 11.25 -8.17 4.62
C ALA A 23 9.83 -7.61 4.39
N CYS A 24 9.04 -7.39 5.46
CA CYS A 24 7.74 -6.72 5.35
C CYS A 24 7.83 -5.25 5.74
N ASN A 25 8.68 -4.50 5.04
CA ASN A 25 8.32 -3.10 4.84
C ASN A 25 7.15 -3.12 3.88
N LYS A 26 5.94 -2.80 4.36
CA LYS A 26 4.87 -2.25 3.51
C LYS A 26 5.36 -0.91 2.96
N GLY A 27 6.43 -0.94 2.19
CA GLY A 27 6.87 0.14 1.34
C GLY A 27 5.79 0.24 0.29
N TRP A 28 4.94 1.25 0.47
CA TRP A 28 4.09 1.87 -0.54
C TRP A 28 4.97 2.41 -1.68
N LEU A 29 5.70 1.50 -2.34
CA LEU A 29 6.64 1.77 -3.42
C LEU A 29 5.85 2.13 -4.68
N GLY A 30 5.32 3.36 -4.71
CA GLY A 30 5.22 4.19 -5.91
C GLY A 30 4.54 3.62 -7.16
N ARG A 31 3.71 2.57 -7.05
CA ARG A 31 2.95 1.98 -8.18
C ARG A 31 1.49 1.67 -7.87
N GLY A 32 1.02 1.95 -6.66
CA GLY A 32 -0.40 1.91 -6.35
C GLY A 32 -1.02 3.26 -6.67
N CYS A 33 -1.83 3.35 -7.73
CA CYS A 33 -2.68 4.52 -7.96
C CYS A 33 -3.68 4.76 -6.81
N PHE A 34 -3.98 3.72 -6.03
CA PHE A 34 -4.83 3.80 -4.86
C PHE A 34 -4.19 4.61 -3.73
N ASP A 35 -4.88 5.68 -3.33
CA ASP A 35 -4.56 6.55 -2.21
C ASP A 35 -5.57 6.34 -1.08
N LYS A 36 -5.10 5.71 0.01
CA LYS A 36 -5.95 5.44 1.18
C LYS A 36 -6.44 6.73 1.85
N ALA A 37 -5.60 7.76 1.93
CA ALA A 37 -6.01 9.02 2.56
C ALA A 37 -7.12 9.70 1.75
N LEU A 38 -7.03 9.63 0.42
CA LEU A 38 -8.10 10.10 -0.47
C LEU A 38 -9.39 9.30 -0.30
N TYR A 39 -9.29 7.97 -0.26
CA TYR A 39 -10.44 7.09 -0.05
C TYR A 39 -11.18 7.41 1.26
N GLU A 40 -10.46 7.47 2.38
CA GLU A 40 -11.08 7.79 3.68
C GLU A 40 -11.73 9.18 3.70
N ALA A 41 -11.18 10.14 2.94
CA ALA A 41 -11.74 11.48 2.83
C ALA A 41 -12.99 11.58 1.93
N TYR A 42 -13.28 10.57 1.10
CA TYR A 42 -14.33 10.64 0.07
C TYR A 42 -15.31 9.46 0.07
N LYS A 43 -15.02 8.33 0.72
CA LYS A 43 -15.86 7.12 0.68
C LYS A 43 -17.34 7.35 1.07
N ASP A 44 -17.57 8.33 1.96
CA ASP A 44 -18.91 8.68 2.46
C ASP A 44 -19.41 10.04 1.90
N LYS A 45 -18.71 10.64 0.92
CA LYS A 45 -19.12 11.91 0.32
C LYS A 45 -20.10 11.68 -0.81
N ALA A 46 -21.16 12.49 -0.84
CA ALA A 46 -22.02 12.62 -2.00
C ALA A 46 -21.28 13.39 -3.10
N CYS A 47 -21.36 12.88 -4.33
CA CYS A 47 -20.83 13.52 -5.52
C CYS A 47 -21.98 14.07 -6.37
N THR A 48 -21.68 15.11 -7.13
CA THR A 48 -22.55 15.59 -8.20
C THR A 48 -22.70 14.53 -9.28
N MET A 49 -23.83 14.57 -10.00
CA MET A 49 -24.18 13.60 -11.05
C MET A 49 -23.66 14.00 -12.44
N ASP A 50 -22.85 15.06 -12.53
CA ASP A 50 -22.17 15.43 -13.77
C ASP A 50 -21.21 14.31 -14.20
N CYS A 51 -21.20 13.99 -15.48
CA CYS A 51 -20.35 12.93 -16.04
C CYS A 51 -19.50 13.44 -17.22
N PRO A 52 -18.64 14.48 -17.02
CA PRO A 52 -17.73 14.97 -18.07
C PRO A 52 -16.69 13.93 -18.52
N GLY A 53 -16.43 12.89 -17.71
CA GLY A 53 -15.45 11.85 -18.01
C GLY A 53 -14.02 12.30 -17.66
N VAL A 54 -13.42 11.64 -16.67
CA VAL A 54 -12.03 11.89 -16.25
C VAL A 54 -11.23 10.59 -16.26
N THR A 55 -9.94 10.64 -16.57
CA THR A 55 -9.06 9.47 -16.54
C THR A 55 -8.33 9.39 -15.21
N GLY A 56 -8.56 8.31 -14.46
CA GLY A 56 -7.86 8.01 -13.21
C GLY A 56 -6.40 7.62 -13.44
N CYS A 57 -5.57 7.70 -12.39
CA CYS A 57 -4.18 7.24 -12.43
C CYS A 57 -4.05 5.74 -12.74
N ASP A 58 -5.12 4.97 -12.57
CA ASP A 58 -5.24 3.54 -12.88
C ASP A 58 -5.62 3.30 -14.35
N GLY A 59 -5.81 4.37 -15.12
CA GLY A 59 -6.17 4.32 -16.53
C GLY A 59 -7.67 4.12 -16.79
N LYS A 60 -8.53 4.08 -15.75
CA LYS A 60 -9.98 3.95 -15.93
C LYS A 60 -10.65 5.30 -16.07
N THR A 61 -11.76 5.33 -16.79
CA THR A 61 -12.61 6.52 -16.89
C THR A 61 -13.63 6.53 -15.75
N TYR A 62 -13.75 7.66 -15.08
CA TYR A 62 -14.75 7.95 -14.05
C TYR A 62 -15.65 9.09 -14.52
N CYS A 63 -16.91 9.13 -14.07
CA CYS A 63 -17.81 10.22 -14.47
C CYS A 63 -17.24 11.60 -14.13
N ASN A 64 -16.69 11.77 -12.93
CA ASN A 64 -16.03 12.98 -12.49
C ASN A 64 -14.94 12.67 -11.44
N ALA A 65 -14.19 13.70 -11.04
CA ALA A 65 -13.09 13.58 -10.07
C ALA A 65 -13.56 13.14 -8.68
N CYS A 66 -14.75 13.57 -8.24
CA CYS A 66 -15.30 13.16 -6.95
C CYS A 66 -15.56 11.65 -6.93
N ILE A 67 -16.18 11.11 -7.98
CA ILE A 67 -16.45 9.67 -8.11
C ILE A 67 -15.14 8.88 -8.12
N ALA A 68 -14.10 9.34 -8.83
CA ALA A 68 -12.77 8.72 -8.78
C ALA A 68 -12.20 8.71 -7.34
N ALA A 69 -12.31 9.84 -6.62
CA ALA A 69 -11.83 9.97 -5.26
C ALA A 69 -12.56 9.05 -4.26
N THR A 70 -13.86 8.78 -4.44
CA THR A 70 -14.59 7.79 -3.62
C THR A 70 -14.03 6.36 -3.76
N LYS A 71 -13.26 6.10 -4.82
CA LYS A 71 -12.53 4.84 -5.06
C LYS A 71 -11.06 4.91 -4.64
N GLY A 72 -10.63 6.03 -4.05
CA GLY A 72 -9.23 6.29 -3.72
C GLY A 72 -8.35 6.54 -4.94
N ILE A 73 -8.93 6.96 -6.07
CA ILE A 73 -8.22 7.14 -7.34
C ILE A 73 -8.08 8.63 -7.65
N ARG A 74 -6.84 9.09 -7.85
CA ARG A 74 -6.57 10.46 -8.33
C ARG A 74 -6.76 10.54 -9.84
N VAL A 75 -7.21 11.68 -10.32
CA VAL A 75 -7.22 12.00 -11.76
C VAL A 75 -5.78 12.29 -12.21
N LYS A 76 -5.41 11.86 -13.43
CA LYS A 76 -4.10 12.13 -14.04
C LYS A 76 -3.93 13.60 -14.43
#